data_AF-A0AAW3MJM5-F1
#
_entry.id   AF-A0AAW3MJM5-F1
#
_cell.length_a   1.000
_cell.length_b   1.000
_cell.length_c   1.000
_cell.angle_alpha   90.00
_cell.angle_beta   90.00
_cell.angle_gamma   90.00
#
_symmetry.space_group_name_H-M   'P 1'
#
loop_
_entity.id
_entity.type
_entity.pdbx_description
1 polymer ?
#
loop_
_entity_poly.entity_id
_entity_poly.type
_entity_poly.pdbx_seq_one_letter_code
_entity_poly.pdbx_strand_id
1 'polypeptide(L)'
;KTLRLKINKTSISLHSKILNKVIVTYDTGEKTTLLSLINKLNAFIISFDNAELIYWNKKLFKDSKLLGNIPHFLKIFRPYNRLSRINSEKGENSNYTKNFSNNSLFNFIEKNIASKSDYIICDDLGNEWADYISIKSHESITFYHAKNGKKGMSASKFHDVIAQAQKNLGNIYTNEFELLRKKESWDNVYLHKDYPNSQIRKLRKGISTRNAIDMYKKTLYSPNSKKEVYLVVNFISLSELRSELDKLKNGNKAKNETIQILWLISSFVLSCKELNIDAYITCLP
;
A
#
# COMPACT_ATOMS: atom_id res chain seq x y z
N LYS A 1 3.38 32.14 0.58
CA LYS A 1 3.01 30.92 -0.20
C LYS A 1 4.28 30.24 -0.72
N THR A 2 4.61 29.07 -0.20
CA THR A 2 5.90 28.35 -0.39
C THR A 2 5.90 27.34 -1.53
N LEU A 3 4.73 26.89 -2.01
CA LEU A 3 4.54 26.02 -3.18
C LEU A 3 3.41 26.58 -4.06
N ARG A 4 3.59 26.60 -5.38
CA ARG A 4 2.61 27.05 -6.38
C ARG A 4 2.67 26.18 -7.63
N LEU A 5 1.54 26.06 -8.31
CA LEU A 5 1.48 25.50 -9.66
C LEU A 5 1.76 26.60 -10.69
N LYS A 6 2.53 26.27 -11.72
CA LYS A 6 2.74 27.08 -12.92
C LYS A 6 2.19 26.29 -14.10
N ILE A 7 1.12 26.81 -14.70
CA ILE A 7 0.51 26.24 -15.91
C ILE A 7 1.26 26.84 -17.10
N ASN A 8 1.95 25.99 -17.86
CA ASN A 8 2.65 26.34 -19.09
C ASN A 8 1.79 25.91 -20.28
N LYS A 9 2.18 26.32 -21.49
CA LYS A 9 1.44 26.03 -22.73
C LYS A 9 1.15 24.54 -22.96
N THR A 10 2.09 23.67 -22.58
CA THR A 10 2.03 22.22 -22.83
C THR A 10 2.24 21.36 -21.58
N SER A 11 2.37 21.96 -20.39
CA SER A 11 2.65 21.23 -19.16
C SER A 11 2.34 22.03 -17.91
N ILE A 12 2.18 21.36 -16.78
CA ILE A 12 2.11 21.98 -15.46
C ILE A 12 3.42 21.67 -14.72
N SER A 13 3.98 22.69 -14.05
CA SER A 13 5.17 22.56 -13.19
C SER A 13 4.92 23.12 -11.79
N LEU A 14 5.70 22.66 -10.83
CA LEU A 14 5.73 23.19 -9.48
C LEU A 14 6.75 24.31 -9.37
N HIS A 15 6.45 25.30 -8.53
CA HIS A 15 7.35 26.35 -8.13
C HIS A 15 7.42 26.41 -6.61
N SER A 16 8.62 26.28 -6.04
CA SER A 16 8.83 26.37 -4.59
C SER A 16 10.19 26.95 -4.23
N LYS A 17 10.21 28.01 -3.42
CA LYS A 17 11.46 28.58 -2.89
C LYS A 17 12.20 27.62 -1.97
N ILE A 18 11.48 26.73 -1.27
CA ILE A 18 12.07 25.77 -0.33
C ILE A 18 12.71 24.62 -1.11
N LEU A 19 11.96 23.97 -2.00
CA LEU A 19 12.48 22.85 -2.79
C LEU A 19 13.61 23.28 -3.74
N ASN A 20 13.64 24.55 -4.15
CA ASN A 20 14.73 25.08 -4.98
C ASN A 20 16.05 25.28 -4.20
N LYS A 21 16.01 25.32 -2.86
CA LYS A 21 17.21 25.42 -2.01
C LYS A 21 17.78 24.05 -1.63
N VAL A 22 17.04 22.97 -1.83
CA VAL A 22 17.51 21.61 -1.58
C VAL A 22 18.30 21.13 -2.79
N ILE A 23 19.59 20.85 -2.61
CA ILE A 23 20.48 20.37 -3.66
C ILE A 23 20.54 18.85 -3.62
N VAL A 24 20.36 18.23 -4.79
CA VAL A 24 20.57 16.80 -5.02
C VAL A 24 21.90 16.67 -5.75
N THR A 25 22.83 15.91 -5.16
CA THR A 25 24.12 15.58 -5.75
C THR A 25 24.08 14.14 -6.20
N TYR A 26 24.34 13.88 -7.48
CA TYR A 26 24.47 12.53 -8.01
C TYR A 26 25.86 11.98 -7.73
N ASP A 27 26.00 10.65 -7.78
CA ASP A 27 27.27 9.95 -7.58
C ASP A 27 28.33 10.38 -8.61
N THR A 28 27.89 10.87 -9.78
CA THR A 28 28.74 11.47 -10.83
C THR A 28 29.30 12.84 -10.47
N GLY A 29 28.87 13.44 -9.36
CA GLY A 29 29.20 14.81 -8.95
C GLY A 29 28.30 15.90 -9.54
N GLU A 30 27.39 15.56 -10.47
CA GLU A 30 26.40 16.50 -11.00
C GLU A 30 25.47 17.00 -9.88
N LYS A 31 25.10 18.29 -9.93
CA LYS A 31 24.20 18.92 -8.95
C LYS A 31 22.94 19.44 -9.63
N THR A 32 21.79 19.17 -9.03
CA THR A 32 20.52 19.77 -9.42
C THR A 32 19.72 20.20 -8.18
N THR A 33 18.64 20.95 -8.36
CA THR A 33 17.71 21.24 -7.25
C THR A 33 16.64 20.17 -7.16
N LEU A 34 16.16 19.87 -5.96
CA LEU A 34 15.04 18.94 -5.78
C LEU A 34 13.80 19.40 -6.57
N LEU A 35 13.55 20.71 -6.65
CA LEU A 35 12.48 21.26 -7.49
C LEU A 35 12.66 20.92 -8.97
N SER A 36 13.88 21.06 -9.50
CA SER A 36 14.20 20.73 -10.88
C SER A 36 13.98 19.25 -11.15
N LEU A 37 14.44 18.39 -10.22
CA LEU A 37 14.26 16.95 -10.32
C LEU A 37 12.78 16.53 -10.34
N ILE A 38 11.98 17.05 -9.40
CA ILE A 38 10.53 16.77 -9.31
C ILE A 38 9.83 17.20 -10.60
N ASN A 39 10.15 18.39 -11.14
CA ASN A 39 9.56 18.88 -12.39
C ASN A 39 10.01 18.07 -13.62
N LYS A 40 11.30 17.71 -13.69
CA LYS A 40 11.88 16.90 -14.78
C LYS A 40 11.17 15.55 -14.88
N LEU A 41 11.06 14.87 -13.74
CA LEU A 41 10.42 13.55 -13.61
C LEU A 41 8.89 13.61 -13.58
N ASN A 42 8.30 14.80 -13.42
CA ASN A 42 6.86 14.99 -13.18
C ASN A 42 6.35 14.14 -12.00
N ALA A 43 7.14 14.11 -10.92
CA ALA A 43 6.89 13.30 -9.72
C ALA A 43 5.82 13.93 -8.81
N PHE A 44 4.63 14.21 -9.37
CA PHE A 44 3.47 14.73 -8.67
C PHE A 44 2.19 14.41 -9.44
N ILE A 45 1.06 14.45 -8.73
CA ILE A 45 -0.28 14.27 -9.28
C ILE A 45 -1.09 15.54 -9.01
N ILE A 46 -1.90 15.96 -9.98
CA ILE A 46 -2.86 17.07 -9.81
C ILE A 46 -4.27 16.53 -10.05
N SER A 47 -5.11 16.64 -9.03
CA SER A 47 -6.56 16.41 -9.12
C SER A 47 -7.28 17.71 -9.46
N PHE A 48 -8.40 17.61 -10.17
CA PHE A 48 -9.27 18.73 -10.50
C PHE A 48 -10.62 18.60 -9.78
N ASP A 49 -11.41 19.67 -9.76
CA ASP A 49 -12.79 19.62 -9.25
C ASP A 49 -13.67 18.68 -10.09
N ASN A 50 -13.33 18.52 -11.38
CA ASN A 50 -13.88 17.47 -12.21
C ASN A 50 -13.20 16.13 -11.87
N ALA A 51 -13.96 15.24 -11.22
CA ALA A 51 -13.48 13.93 -10.79
C ALA A 51 -12.99 13.03 -11.93
N GLU A 52 -13.46 13.24 -13.16
CA GLU A 52 -13.03 12.48 -14.34
C GLU A 52 -11.66 12.89 -14.86
N LEU A 53 -11.07 13.98 -14.35
CA LEU A 53 -9.78 14.51 -14.80
C LEU A 53 -8.68 14.30 -13.76
N ILE A 54 -7.51 13.87 -14.24
CA ILE A 54 -6.27 13.85 -13.47
C ILE A 54 -5.10 14.25 -14.37
N TYR A 55 -4.14 14.99 -13.82
CA TYR A 55 -2.89 15.27 -14.52
C TYR A 55 -1.75 14.49 -13.85
N TRP A 56 -1.11 13.64 -14.63
CA TRP A 56 -0.02 12.76 -14.20
C TRP A 56 0.93 12.50 -15.36
N ASN A 57 2.24 12.36 -15.07
CA ASN A 57 3.28 12.08 -16.05
C ASN A 57 3.19 12.95 -17.34
N LYS A 58 3.04 14.27 -17.13
CA LYS A 58 2.92 15.30 -18.17
C LYS A 58 1.70 15.18 -19.09
N LYS A 59 0.71 14.36 -18.73
CA LYS A 59 -0.51 14.14 -19.50
C LYS A 59 -1.75 14.44 -18.66
N LEU A 60 -2.74 15.04 -19.30
CA LEU A 60 -4.09 15.13 -18.75
C LEU A 60 -4.86 13.89 -19.20
N PHE A 61 -5.32 13.11 -18.23
CA PHE A 61 -6.15 11.94 -18.47
C PHE A 61 -7.60 12.27 -18.15
N LYS A 62 -8.50 11.72 -18.96
CA LYS A 62 -9.93 11.72 -18.70
C LYS A 62 -10.42 10.28 -18.64
N ASP A 63 -11.07 9.90 -17.56
CA ASP A 63 -11.82 8.64 -17.46
C ASP A 63 -13.31 8.93 -17.22
N SER A 64 -14.07 8.88 -18.31
CA SER A 64 -15.52 9.08 -18.31
C SER A 64 -16.30 7.94 -17.64
N LYS A 65 -15.65 6.79 -17.41
CA LYS A 65 -16.27 5.65 -16.74
C LYS A 65 -15.92 5.60 -15.25
N LEU A 66 -15.02 6.47 -14.76
CA LEU A 66 -14.54 6.45 -13.38
C LEU A 66 -15.70 6.51 -12.37
N LEU A 67 -16.61 7.46 -12.54
CA LEU A 67 -17.78 7.60 -11.66
C LEU A 67 -18.78 6.44 -11.84
N GLY A 68 -18.95 5.95 -13.06
CA GLY A 68 -19.79 4.78 -13.36
C GLY A 68 -19.28 3.50 -12.71
N ASN A 69 -17.96 3.38 -12.51
CA ASN A 69 -17.30 2.22 -11.92
C ASN A 69 -17.28 2.21 -10.38
N ILE A 70 -17.76 3.26 -9.71
CA ILE A 70 -17.81 3.34 -8.24
C ILE A 70 -18.37 2.06 -7.58
N PRO A 71 -19.50 1.49 -8.03
CA PRO A 71 -20.03 0.26 -7.42
C PRO A 71 -19.06 -0.92 -7.50
N HIS A 72 -18.25 -1.01 -8.55
CA HIS A 72 -17.22 -2.03 -8.70
C HIS A 72 -16.01 -1.74 -7.81
N PHE A 73 -15.59 -0.48 -7.71
CA PHE A 73 -14.51 -0.09 -6.80
C PHE A 73 -14.85 -0.41 -5.35
N LEU A 74 -16.08 -0.15 -4.91
CA LEU A 74 -16.50 -0.46 -3.55
C LEU A 74 -16.47 -1.96 -3.22
N LYS A 75 -16.51 -2.85 -4.23
CA LYS A 75 -16.43 -4.31 -4.02
C LYS A 75 -15.06 -4.79 -3.56
N ILE A 76 -13.99 -4.01 -3.68
CA ILE A 76 -12.67 -4.42 -3.18
C ILE A 76 -12.51 -4.11 -1.68
N PHE A 77 -13.38 -3.27 -1.13
CA PHE A 77 -13.35 -2.92 0.28
C PHE A 77 -13.91 -4.06 1.15
N ARG A 78 -13.24 -4.29 2.27
CA ARG A 78 -13.56 -5.31 3.27
C ARG A 78 -13.63 -4.61 4.62
N PRO A 79 -14.83 -4.20 5.08
CA PRO A 79 -14.98 -3.46 6.33
C PRO A 79 -14.82 -4.39 7.54
N TYR A 80 -14.09 -3.94 8.57
CA TYR A 80 -13.95 -4.67 9.83
C TYR A 80 -14.14 -3.76 11.05
N ASN A 81 -15.15 -4.05 11.87
CA ASN A 81 -15.43 -3.31 13.11
C ASN A 81 -14.22 -3.29 14.08
N ARG A 82 -13.43 -4.36 14.10
CA ARG A 82 -12.27 -4.51 15.00
C ARG A 82 -11.18 -3.46 14.74
N LEU A 83 -11.07 -2.91 13.53
CA LEU A 83 -10.11 -1.86 13.19
C LEU A 83 -10.35 -0.56 13.99
N SER A 84 -11.56 -0.33 14.50
CA SER A 84 -11.88 0.84 15.35
C SER A 84 -11.12 0.85 16.68
N ARG A 85 -10.65 -0.31 17.14
CA ARG A 85 -9.90 -0.48 18.39
C ARG A 85 -8.39 -0.42 18.20
N ILE A 86 -7.92 -0.31 16.95
CA ILE A 86 -6.50 -0.28 16.60
C ILE A 86 -6.01 1.16 16.66
N ASN A 87 -4.95 1.38 17.42
CA ASN A 87 -4.37 2.71 17.65
C ASN A 87 -2.93 2.84 17.12
N SER A 88 -2.33 1.72 16.69
CA SER A 88 -0.93 1.64 16.29
C SER A 88 -0.76 0.69 15.11
N GLU A 89 0.34 0.85 14.38
CA GLU A 89 0.68 -0.09 13.30
C GLU A 89 1.21 -1.41 13.88
N LYS A 90 2.19 -1.32 14.79
CA LYS A 90 2.93 -2.45 15.37
C LYS A 90 2.69 -2.60 16.89
N GLY A 91 2.33 -1.52 17.56
CA GLY A 91 2.14 -1.49 19.01
C GLY A 91 3.31 -0.85 19.76
N GLU A 92 3.24 -0.96 21.07
CA GLU A 92 4.36 -0.65 21.95
C GLU A 92 5.32 -1.84 22.03
N ASN A 93 6.59 -1.55 22.23
CA ASN A 93 7.63 -2.54 22.44
C ASN A 93 7.79 -2.81 23.94
N SER A 94 7.94 -4.09 24.29
CA SER A 94 8.50 -4.51 25.57
C SER A 94 9.69 -5.43 25.31
N ASN A 95 10.70 -5.39 26.18
CA ASN A 95 11.82 -6.31 26.11
C ASN A 95 11.32 -7.76 25.99
N TYR A 96 11.90 -8.51 25.05
CA TYR A 96 11.57 -9.92 24.82
C TYR A 96 10.12 -10.19 24.39
N THR A 97 9.40 -9.19 23.85
CA THR A 97 8.07 -9.43 23.30
C THR A 97 8.10 -10.48 22.18
N LYS A 98 7.13 -11.39 22.17
CA LYS A 98 7.00 -12.47 21.18
C LYS A 98 5.92 -12.21 20.13
N ASN A 99 5.07 -11.22 20.38
CA ASN A 99 3.95 -10.86 19.52
C ASN A 99 3.79 -9.34 19.43
N PHE A 100 3.31 -8.87 18.28
CA PHE A 100 2.83 -7.49 18.16
C PHE A 100 1.61 -7.27 19.07
N SER A 101 1.45 -6.03 19.55
CA SER A 101 0.38 -5.66 20.49
C SER A 101 -1.01 -6.02 19.95
N ASN A 102 -1.93 -6.44 20.81
CA ASN A 102 -3.29 -6.85 20.40
C ASN A 102 -4.09 -5.74 19.69
N ASN A 103 -3.73 -4.48 19.92
CA ASN A 103 -4.37 -3.29 19.35
C ASN A 103 -3.58 -2.72 18.17
N SER A 104 -2.78 -3.54 17.49
CA SER A 104 -1.98 -3.16 16.33
C SER A 104 -2.51 -3.75 15.02
N LEU A 105 -2.23 -3.10 13.89
CA LEU A 105 -2.56 -3.63 12.56
C LEU A 105 -1.86 -4.96 12.28
N PHE A 106 -0.61 -5.10 12.73
CA PHE A 106 0.19 -6.31 12.54
C PHE A 106 -0.46 -7.53 13.21
N ASN A 107 -0.88 -7.38 14.48
CA ASN A 107 -1.63 -8.44 15.17
C ASN A 107 -2.99 -8.71 14.50
N PHE A 108 -3.66 -7.65 14.04
CA PHE A 108 -4.94 -7.79 13.35
C PHE A 108 -4.84 -8.61 12.05
N ILE A 109 -3.79 -8.41 11.24
CA ILE A 109 -3.52 -9.22 10.05
C ILE A 109 -3.36 -10.68 10.43
N GLU A 110 -2.48 -10.99 11.38
CA GLU A 110 -2.19 -12.37 11.81
C GLU A 110 -3.44 -13.10 12.33
N LYS A 111 -4.26 -12.42 13.14
CA LYS A 111 -5.36 -13.05 13.87
C LYS A 111 -6.71 -13.01 13.18
N ASN A 112 -6.91 -12.12 12.20
CA ASN A 112 -8.21 -11.96 11.55
C ASN A 112 -8.15 -12.27 10.07
N ILE A 113 -7.29 -11.57 9.31
CA ILE A 113 -7.28 -11.69 7.85
C ILE A 113 -6.52 -12.94 7.39
N ALA A 114 -5.28 -13.11 7.85
CA ALA A 114 -4.41 -14.22 7.45
C ALA A 114 -4.59 -15.48 8.32
N SER A 115 -5.56 -15.47 9.25
CA SER A 115 -5.73 -16.51 10.27
C SER A 115 -5.90 -17.93 9.71
N LYS A 116 -6.52 -18.04 8.53
CA LYS A 116 -6.78 -19.29 7.82
C LYS A 116 -5.65 -19.76 6.90
N SER A 117 -4.59 -18.97 6.72
CA SER A 117 -3.45 -19.34 5.89
C SER A 117 -2.59 -20.40 6.58
N ASP A 118 -1.96 -21.30 5.83
CA ASP A 118 -1.10 -22.35 6.38
C ASP A 118 0.23 -21.76 6.89
N TYR A 119 0.74 -20.75 6.18
CA TYR A 119 1.94 -20.01 6.54
C TYR A 119 1.65 -18.52 6.60
N ILE A 120 2.28 -17.84 7.58
CA ILE A 120 2.27 -16.39 7.73
C ILE A 120 3.70 -15.96 8.04
N ILE A 121 4.22 -15.03 7.27
CA ILE A 121 5.58 -14.49 7.37
C ILE A 121 5.47 -12.98 7.50
N CYS A 122 6.15 -12.41 8.49
CA CYS A 122 6.39 -10.97 8.60
C CYS A 122 7.65 -10.64 7.80
N ASP A 123 7.52 -9.86 6.74
CA ASP A 123 8.64 -9.50 5.83
C ASP A 123 9.09 -8.04 5.99
N ASP A 124 8.40 -7.22 6.81
CA ASP A 124 8.79 -5.86 7.21
C ASP A 124 10.27 -5.79 7.64
N LEU A 125 11.06 -4.86 7.06
CA LEU A 125 12.38 -4.30 7.50
C LEU A 125 13.33 -3.88 6.34
N GLY A 126 13.05 -2.79 5.64
CA GLY A 126 13.94 -2.05 4.72
C GLY A 126 14.11 -2.60 3.30
N ASN A 127 14.04 -3.92 3.10
CA ASN A 127 14.05 -4.58 1.78
C ASN A 127 12.83 -5.50 1.61
N GLU A 128 11.71 -5.13 2.23
CA GLU A 128 10.48 -5.92 2.22
C GLU A 128 9.78 -5.90 0.86
N TRP A 129 9.16 -7.03 0.53
CA TRP A 129 8.15 -7.13 -0.52
C TRP A 129 6.79 -6.70 0.03
N ALA A 130 6.49 -7.02 1.28
CA ALA A 130 5.27 -6.64 1.97
C ALA A 130 5.51 -6.63 3.48
N ASP A 131 4.57 -6.09 4.26
CA ASP A 131 4.67 -6.19 5.72
C ASP A 131 4.44 -7.63 6.16
N TYR A 132 3.45 -8.30 5.53
CA TYR A 132 3.21 -9.72 5.67
C TYR A 132 3.03 -10.42 4.33
N ILE A 133 3.39 -11.70 4.32
CA ILE A 133 3.11 -12.65 3.25
C ILE A 133 2.39 -13.83 3.88
N SER A 134 1.25 -14.22 3.33
CA SER A 134 0.57 -15.46 3.74
C SER A 134 0.39 -16.41 2.57
N ILE A 135 0.50 -17.71 2.86
CA ILE A 135 0.35 -18.77 1.87
C ILE A 135 -0.75 -19.68 2.37
N LYS A 136 -1.78 -19.85 1.55
CA LYS A 136 -2.76 -20.92 1.69
C LYS A 136 -2.47 -21.97 0.62
N SER A 137 -2.09 -23.17 1.06
CA SER A 137 -1.52 -24.22 0.23
C SER A 137 -2.34 -24.49 -1.02
N HIS A 138 -1.72 -24.31 -2.20
CA HIS A 138 -2.34 -24.48 -3.52
C HIS A 138 -3.52 -23.54 -3.84
N GLU A 139 -3.90 -22.66 -2.91
CA GLU A 139 -5.06 -21.78 -3.04
C GLU A 139 -4.68 -20.31 -3.24
N SER A 140 -3.80 -19.75 -2.40
CA SER A 140 -3.45 -18.34 -2.54
C SER A 140 -2.10 -17.95 -1.96
N ILE A 141 -1.51 -16.92 -2.55
CA ILE A 141 -0.40 -16.14 -2.01
C ILE A 141 -0.91 -14.70 -1.84
N THR A 142 -0.78 -14.17 -0.64
CA THR A 142 -1.33 -12.86 -0.30
C THR A 142 -0.25 -11.97 0.32
N PHE A 143 -0.06 -10.78 -0.25
CA PHE A 143 0.79 -9.73 0.32
C PHE A 143 -0.07 -8.72 1.08
N TYR A 144 0.39 -8.27 2.24
CA TYR A 144 -0.31 -7.29 3.07
C TYR A 144 0.55 -6.06 3.30
N HIS A 145 -0.04 -4.88 3.10
CA HIS A 145 0.57 -3.59 3.39
C HIS A 145 -0.31 -2.83 4.38
N ALA A 146 0.20 -2.60 5.57
CA ALA A 146 -0.47 -1.96 6.68
C ALA A 146 -0.09 -0.49 6.79
N LYS A 147 -1.07 0.36 7.07
CA LYS A 147 -0.79 1.76 7.42
C LYS A 147 -1.76 2.27 8.47
N ASN A 148 -1.21 2.71 9.60
CA ASN A 148 -1.98 3.30 10.68
C ASN A 148 -2.20 4.82 10.48
N GLY A 149 -3.39 5.30 10.81
CA GLY A 149 -3.65 6.73 10.79
C GLY A 149 -4.85 7.20 11.60
N LYS A 150 -4.92 8.52 11.79
CA LYS A 150 -6.12 9.18 12.32
C LYS A 150 -7.23 9.04 11.30
N LYS A 151 -8.43 8.66 11.77
CA LYS A 151 -9.64 8.59 10.94
C LYS A 151 -9.87 9.92 10.23
N GLY A 152 -10.13 9.87 8.92
CA GLY A 152 -10.48 11.07 8.15
C GLY A 152 -10.08 11.07 6.67
N MET A 153 -10.08 9.91 5.98
CA MET A 153 -9.83 9.83 4.53
C MET A 153 -8.54 10.55 4.08
N SER A 154 -7.44 10.31 4.78
CA SER A 154 -6.13 10.89 4.45
C SER A 154 -5.60 10.32 3.12
N ALA A 155 -5.77 11.08 2.03
CA ALA A 155 -5.29 10.71 0.70
C ALA A 155 -3.76 10.53 0.65
N SER A 156 -3.00 11.33 1.40
CA SER A 156 -1.54 11.20 1.49
C SER A 156 -1.10 9.86 2.10
N LYS A 157 -1.66 9.49 3.26
CA LYS A 157 -1.38 8.18 3.89
C LYS A 157 -1.83 7.01 3.01
N PHE A 158 -2.92 7.20 2.28
CA PHE A 158 -3.43 6.18 1.36
C PHE A 158 -2.52 6.03 0.13
N HIS A 159 -2.00 7.14 -0.39
CA HIS A 159 -0.99 7.12 -1.43
C HIS A 159 0.29 6.40 -0.97
N ASP A 160 0.76 6.64 0.25
CA ASP A 160 1.96 5.97 0.79
C ASP A 160 1.82 4.44 0.73
N VAL A 161 0.69 3.90 1.23
CA VAL A 161 0.47 2.45 1.28
C VAL A 161 0.23 1.86 -0.12
N ILE A 162 -0.46 2.58 -1.02
CA ILE A 162 -0.63 2.17 -2.42
C ILE A 162 0.72 2.14 -3.14
N ALA A 163 1.55 3.17 -2.96
CA ALA A 163 2.86 3.25 -3.59
C ALA A 163 3.77 2.11 -3.12
N GLN A 164 3.75 1.77 -1.83
CA GLN A 164 4.47 0.62 -1.28
C GLN A 164 3.99 -0.69 -1.91
N ALA A 165 2.67 -0.88 -2.05
CA ALA A 165 2.10 -2.06 -2.67
C ALA A 165 2.46 -2.16 -4.17
N GLN A 166 2.24 -1.09 -4.94
CA GLN A 166 2.53 -1.03 -6.38
C GLN A 166 4.01 -1.31 -6.68
N LYS A 167 4.93 -0.76 -5.88
CA LYS A 167 6.37 -1.00 -6.02
C LYS A 167 6.72 -2.49 -5.98
N ASN A 168 6.00 -3.27 -5.18
CA ASN A 168 6.34 -4.65 -4.88
C ASN A 168 5.41 -5.68 -5.53
N LEU A 169 4.43 -5.28 -6.36
CA LEU A 169 3.51 -6.22 -7.02
C LEU A 169 4.24 -7.29 -7.83
N GLY A 170 5.30 -6.92 -8.55
CA GLY A 170 6.09 -7.87 -9.34
C GLY A 170 6.76 -8.97 -8.50
N ASN A 171 7.04 -8.71 -7.22
CA ASN A 171 7.67 -9.67 -6.32
C ASN A 171 6.74 -10.83 -5.94
N ILE A 172 5.43 -10.76 -6.22
CA ILE A 172 4.54 -11.91 -5.97
C ILE A 172 4.87 -13.08 -6.90
N TYR A 173 5.23 -12.77 -8.16
CA TYR A 173 5.68 -13.73 -9.18
C TYR A 173 7.21 -13.87 -9.15
N THR A 174 7.75 -14.07 -7.96
CA THR A 174 9.19 -14.19 -7.73
C THR A 174 9.75 -15.54 -8.19
N ASN A 175 11.07 -15.61 -8.34
CA ASN A 175 11.80 -16.82 -8.68
C ASN A 175 12.41 -17.47 -7.42
N GLU A 176 12.97 -18.67 -7.59
CA GLU A 176 13.57 -19.42 -6.48
C GLU A 176 14.76 -18.71 -5.84
N PHE A 177 15.62 -18.06 -6.63
CA PHE A 177 16.78 -17.33 -6.13
C PHE A 177 16.38 -16.23 -5.15
N GLU A 178 15.36 -15.46 -5.50
CA GLU A 178 14.82 -14.37 -4.67
C GLU A 178 14.14 -14.89 -3.40
N LEU A 179 13.41 -16.01 -3.47
CA LEU A 179 12.84 -16.66 -2.28
C LEU A 179 13.94 -17.16 -1.32
N LEU A 180 15.01 -17.76 -1.86
CA LEU A 180 16.15 -18.21 -1.05
C LEU A 180 16.86 -17.04 -0.38
N ARG A 181 17.02 -15.90 -1.07
CA ARG A 181 17.56 -14.67 -0.49
C ARG A 181 16.71 -14.17 0.69
N LYS A 182 15.39 -14.29 0.59
CA LYS A 182 14.47 -13.91 1.67
C LYS A 182 14.50 -14.86 2.88
N LYS A 183 14.81 -16.14 2.65
CA LYS A 183 14.82 -17.18 3.68
C LYS A 183 15.61 -16.77 4.93
N GLU A 184 16.81 -16.23 4.74
CA GLU A 184 17.69 -15.83 5.83
C GLU A 184 17.02 -14.77 6.72
N SER A 185 16.36 -13.79 6.13
CA SER A 185 15.58 -12.79 6.87
C SER A 185 14.41 -13.44 7.62
N TRP A 186 13.65 -14.32 6.96
CA TRP A 186 12.44 -14.92 7.51
C TRP A 186 12.68 -15.94 8.63
N ASP A 187 13.85 -16.55 8.69
CA ASP A 187 14.27 -17.45 9.78
C ASP A 187 14.55 -16.70 11.10
N ASN A 188 14.80 -15.39 11.03
CA ASN A 188 15.18 -14.59 12.17
C ASN A 188 13.99 -14.04 12.97
N VAL A 189 14.31 -13.41 14.10
CA VAL A 189 13.38 -12.55 14.84
C VAL A 189 13.32 -11.15 14.23
N TYR A 190 12.22 -10.46 14.46
CA TYR A 190 12.02 -9.08 14.05
C TYR A 190 12.86 -8.15 14.92
N LEU A 191 13.92 -7.58 14.35
CA LEU A 191 14.78 -6.60 15.04
C LEU A 191 14.68 -5.26 14.31
N HIS A 192 14.13 -4.28 15.00
CA HIS A 192 14.01 -2.89 14.52
C HIS A 192 14.57 -1.96 15.59
N LYS A 193 14.93 -0.73 15.25
CA LYS A 193 15.34 0.28 16.25
C LYS A 193 14.32 0.48 17.37
N ASP A 194 13.03 0.36 17.04
CA ASP A 194 11.92 0.48 18.00
C ASP A 194 11.64 -0.85 18.73
N TYR A 195 12.24 -1.95 18.26
CA TYR A 195 12.13 -3.33 18.77
C TYR A 195 13.52 -4.00 18.89
N PRO A 196 14.48 -3.42 19.62
CA PRO A 196 15.88 -3.86 19.55
C PRO A 196 16.13 -5.23 20.19
N ASN A 197 15.29 -5.65 21.15
CA ASN A 197 15.40 -6.91 21.89
C ASN A 197 14.15 -7.79 21.75
N SER A 198 13.47 -7.69 20.60
CA SER A 198 12.26 -8.47 20.35
C SER A 198 12.58 -9.96 20.14
N GLN A 199 11.68 -10.82 20.59
CA GLN A 199 11.65 -12.26 20.29
C GLN A 199 10.52 -12.61 19.32
N ILE A 200 9.99 -11.62 18.59
CA ILE A 200 8.94 -11.82 17.59
C ILE A 200 9.57 -12.56 16.41
N ARG A 201 9.35 -13.87 16.30
CA ARG A 201 9.77 -14.64 15.10
C ARG A 201 9.15 -14.04 13.85
N LYS A 202 9.87 -13.95 12.73
CA LYS A 202 9.30 -13.49 11.46
C LYS A 202 8.40 -14.53 10.80
N LEU A 203 8.75 -15.82 10.87
CA LEU A 203 7.78 -16.90 10.64
C LEU A 203 6.74 -16.90 11.78
N ARG A 204 5.53 -16.41 11.49
CA ARG A 204 4.44 -16.23 12.46
C ARG A 204 3.53 -17.45 12.58
N LYS A 205 3.39 -18.19 11.48
CA LYS A 205 2.63 -19.43 11.40
C LYS A 205 3.27 -20.35 10.38
N GLY A 206 3.26 -21.65 10.67
CA GLY A 206 3.84 -22.70 9.83
C GLY A 206 4.98 -23.45 10.50
N ILE A 207 5.43 -24.53 9.86
CA ILE A 207 6.42 -25.46 10.44
C ILE A 207 7.83 -24.87 10.40
N SER A 208 8.26 -24.40 9.24
CA SER A 208 9.58 -23.82 9.01
C SER A 208 9.57 -22.90 7.80
N THR A 209 10.53 -21.99 7.70
CA THR A 209 10.67 -21.09 6.54
C THR A 209 10.96 -21.86 5.26
N ARG A 210 11.74 -22.95 5.34
CA ARG A 210 11.99 -23.85 4.20
C ARG A 210 10.67 -24.41 3.67
N ASN A 211 9.82 -24.95 4.55
CA ASN A 211 8.52 -25.48 4.15
C ASN A 211 7.60 -24.38 3.62
N ALA A 212 7.68 -23.17 4.17
CA ALA A 212 6.94 -22.01 3.67
C ALA A 212 7.36 -21.66 2.24
N ILE A 213 8.67 -21.61 1.94
CA ILE A 213 9.20 -21.37 0.59
C ILE A 213 8.79 -22.47 -0.39
N ASP A 214 8.90 -23.74 0.02
CA ASP A 214 8.47 -24.86 -0.83
C ASP A 214 6.97 -24.81 -1.11
N MET A 215 6.17 -24.45 -0.11
CA MET A 215 4.73 -24.25 -0.28
C MET A 215 4.41 -23.03 -1.14
N TYR A 216 5.19 -21.94 -1.02
CA TYR A 216 5.07 -20.76 -1.87
C TYR A 216 5.27 -21.16 -3.33
N LYS A 217 6.37 -21.87 -3.64
CA LYS A 217 6.67 -22.36 -5.00
C LYS A 217 5.53 -23.23 -5.54
N LYS A 218 5.10 -24.24 -4.78
CA LYS A 218 3.99 -25.12 -5.17
C LYS A 218 2.71 -24.35 -5.42
N THR A 219 2.40 -23.38 -4.56
CA THR A 219 1.21 -22.53 -4.71
C THR A 219 1.33 -21.61 -5.90
N LEU A 220 2.50 -21.01 -6.15
CA LEU A 220 2.73 -20.10 -7.29
C LEU A 220 2.39 -20.76 -8.63
N TYR A 221 2.83 -22.01 -8.82
CA TYR A 221 2.59 -22.81 -10.03
C TYR A 221 1.25 -23.57 -10.03
N SER A 222 0.45 -23.49 -8.96
CA SER A 222 -0.86 -24.13 -8.94
C SER A 222 -1.81 -23.40 -9.91
N PRO A 223 -2.49 -24.11 -10.85
CA PRO A 223 -3.24 -23.46 -11.93
C PRO A 223 -4.33 -22.48 -11.48
N ASN A 224 -4.99 -22.79 -10.36
CA ASN A 224 -6.13 -22.01 -9.85
C ASN A 224 -5.76 -21.14 -8.64
N SER A 225 -4.47 -21.02 -8.30
CA SER A 225 -4.11 -20.26 -7.11
C SER A 225 -4.18 -18.76 -7.36
N LYS A 226 -4.75 -18.06 -6.40
CA LYS A 226 -4.96 -16.61 -6.43
C LYS A 226 -3.76 -15.85 -5.88
N LYS A 227 -3.44 -14.74 -6.53
CA LYS A 227 -2.38 -13.83 -6.11
C LYS A 227 -3.10 -12.58 -5.65
N GLU A 228 -2.88 -12.20 -4.40
CA GLU A 228 -3.73 -11.22 -3.75
C GLU A 228 -2.88 -10.17 -3.06
N VAL A 229 -3.37 -8.92 -3.05
CA VAL A 229 -2.76 -7.83 -2.31
C VAL A 229 -3.83 -7.15 -1.46
N TYR A 230 -3.56 -7.08 -0.16
CA TYR A 230 -4.43 -6.44 0.83
C TYR A 230 -3.76 -5.17 1.34
N LEU A 231 -4.42 -4.03 1.12
CA LEU A 231 -4.12 -2.80 1.85
C LEU A 231 -4.89 -2.83 3.17
N VAL A 232 -4.21 -2.69 4.30
CA VAL A 232 -4.81 -2.81 5.64
C VAL A 232 -4.70 -1.47 6.35
N VAL A 233 -5.81 -0.74 6.39
CA VAL A 233 -5.85 0.64 6.89
C VAL A 233 -6.96 0.82 7.92
N ASN A 234 -6.74 1.69 8.91
CA ASN A 234 -7.73 2.03 9.93
C ASN A 234 -8.15 3.51 9.92
N PHE A 235 -7.88 4.23 8.84
CA PHE A 235 -8.19 5.67 8.74
C PHE A 235 -9.22 6.02 7.65
N ILE A 236 -9.59 5.05 6.81
CA ILE A 236 -10.67 5.15 5.82
C ILE A 236 -11.85 4.34 6.33
N SER A 237 -13.03 4.96 6.32
CA SER A 237 -14.32 4.32 6.57
C SER A 237 -15.04 4.08 5.26
N LEU A 238 -15.57 2.86 5.07
CA LEU A 238 -16.32 2.49 3.87
C LEU A 238 -17.61 3.32 3.77
N SER A 239 -18.32 3.48 4.88
CA SER A 239 -19.55 4.27 4.94
C SER A 239 -19.30 5.74 4.61
N GLU A 240 -18.26 6.36 5.20
CA GLU A 240 -17.85 7.72 4.87
C GLU A 240 -17.43 7.87 3.40
N LEU A 241 -16.57 6.98 2.89
CA LEU A 241 -16.11 7.02 1.50
C LEU A 241 -17.28 6.87 0.52
N ARG A 242 -18.20 5.94 0.79
CA ARG A 242 -19.39 5.74 -0.04
C ARG A 242 -20.25 7.01 -0.10
N SER A 243 -20.50 7.63 1.06
CA SER A 243 -21.25 8.88 1.12
C SER A 243 -20.59 9.99 0.29
N GLU A 244 -19.26 10.13 0.33
CA GLU A 244 -18.57 11.15 -0.47
C GLU A 244 -18.54 10.82 -1.98
N LEU A 245 -18.42 9.54 -2.34
CA LEU A 245 -18.49 9.10 -3.73
C LEU A 245 -19.89 9.29 -4.32
N ASP A 246 -20.94 9.06 -3.54
CA ASP A 246 -22.33 9.31 -3.95
C ASP A 246 -22.59 10.80 -4.19
N LYS A 247 -21.95 11.70 -3.41
CA LYS A 247 -21.97 13.15 -3.70
C LYS A 247 -21.39 13.45 -5.07
N LEU A 248 -20.20 12.92 -5.38
CA LEU A 248 -19.55 13.11 -6.69
C LEU A 248 -20.44 12.61 -7.84
N LYS A 249 -21.05 11.42 -7.67
CA LYS A 249 -21.95 10.84 -8.68
C LYS A 249 -23.17 11.70 -8.96
N ASN A 250 -23.69 12.38 -7.93
CA ASN A 250 -24.86 13.24 -8.03
C ASN A 250 -24.52 14.70 -8.41
N GLY A 251 -23.27 14.99 -8.79
CA GLY A 251 -22.82 16.34 -9.13
C GLY A 251 -22.68 17.29 -7.93
N ASN A 252 -22.75 16.76 -6.70
CA ASN A 252 -22.59 17.52 -5.47
C ASN A 252 -21.12 17.65 -5.09
N LYS A 253 -20.79 18.70 -4.34
CA LYS A 253 -19.45 18.92 -3.82
C LYS A 253 -19.09 17.86 -2.76
N ALA A 254 -18.07 17.06 -3.04
CA ALA A 254 -17.45 16.16 -2.08
C ALA A 254 -16.17 16.78 -1.48
N LYS A 255 -15.60 16.13 -0.46
CA LYS A 255 -14.26 16.47 0.04
C LYS A 255 -13.21 16.32 -1.07
N ASN A 256 -12.24 17.23 -1.10
CA ASN A 256 -11.18 17.23 -2.13
C ASN A 256 -10.38 15.92 -2.15
N GLU A 257 -10.17 15.33 -0.97
CA GLU A 257 -9.47 14.06 -0.78
C GLU A 257 -10.19 12.88 -1.44
N THR A 258 -11.52 12.98 -1.64
CA THR A 258 -12.34 11.91 -2.23
C THR A 258 -11.91 11.64 -3.67
N ILE A 259 -11.73 12.68 -4.47
CA ILE A 259 -11.30 12.56 -5.87
C ILE A 259 -9.90 11.93 -5.92
N GLN A 260 -8.99 12.35 -5.03
CA GLN A 260 -7.65 11.78 -4.95
C GLN A 260 -7.70 10.29 -4.59
N ILE A 261 -8.47 9.91 -3.57
CA ILE A 261 -8.65 8.51 -3.18
C ILE A 261 -9.23 7.69 -4.32
N LEU A 262 -10.24 8.19 -5.03
CA LEU A 262 -10.84 7.51 -6.18
C LEU A 262 -9.81 7.20 -7.28
N TRP A 263 -8.98 8.18 -7.62
CA TRP A 263 -7.91 7.99 -8.59
C TRP A 263 -6.81 7.03 -8.11
N LEU A 264 -6.44 7.09 -6.84
CA LEU A 264 -5.48 6.17 -6.23
C LEU A 264 -6.00 4.72 -6.27
N ILE A 265 -7.27 4.49 -5.95
CA ILE A 265 -7.91 3.17 -6.05
C ILE A 265 -7.89 2.69 -7.50
N SER A 266 -8.30 3.55 -8.45
CA SER A 266 -8.33 3.20 -9.86
C SER A 266 -6.94 2.77 -10.36
N SER A 267 -5.91 3.55 -10.04
CA SER A 267 -4.52 3.22 -10.36
C SER A 267 -4.07 1.90 -9.74
N PHE A 268 -4.35 1.69 -8.44
CA PHE A 268 -3.98 0.46 -7.74
C PHE A 268 -4.65 -0.78 -8.35
N VAL A 269 -5.95 -0.72 -8.62
CA VAL A 269 -6.72 -1.83 -9.22
C VAL A 269 -6.21 -2.15 -10.63
N LEU A 270 -5.91 -1.13 -11.43
CA LEU A 270 -5.35 -1.33 -12.78
C LEU A 270 -3.99 -2.02 -12.71
N SER A 271 -3.07 -1.56 -11.85
CA SER A 271 -1.76 -2.19 -11.69
C SER A 271 -1.86 -3.65 -11.22
N CYS A 272 -2.79 -3.97 -10.32
CA CYS A 272 -3.01 -5.34 -9.89
C CYS A 272 -3.58 -6.19 -11.03
N LYS A 273 -4.56 -5.67 -11.78
CA LYS A 273 -5.20 -6.37 -12.89
C LYS A 273 -4.22 -6.69 -14.03
N GLU A 274 -3.30 -5.77 -14.35
CA GLU A 274 -2.25 -5.99 -15.36
C GLU A 274 -1.38 -7.20 -15.04
N LEU A 275 -1.19 -7.51 -13.76
CA LEU A 275 -0.40 -8.64 -13.27
C LEU A 275 -1.26 -9.84 -12.85
N ASN A 276 -2.57 -9.84 -13.14
CA ASN A 276 -3.51 -10.87 -12.69
C ASN A 276 -3.48 -11.08 -11.15
N ILE A 277 -3.43 -9.98 -10.41
CA ILE A 277 -3.46 -9.94 -8.94
C ILE A 277 -4.81 -9.37 -8.50
N ASP A 278 -5.45 -10.02 -7.54
CA ASP A 278 -6.67 -9.52 -6.90
C ASP A 278 -6.32 -8.46 -5.85
N ALA A 279 -6.97 -7.31 -5.94
CA ALA A 279 -6.78 -6.19 -5.02
C ALA A 279 -7.89 -6.15 -3.96
N TYR A 280 -7.52 -5.97 -2.70
CA TYR A 280 -8.45 -5.80 -1.59
C TYR A 280 -8.00 -4.67 -0.64
N ILE A 281 -8.97 -3.97 -0.05
CA ILE A 281 -8.72 -2.92 0.94
C ILE A 281 -9.50 -3.25 2.21
N THR A 282 -8.78 -3.58 3.27
CA THR A 282 -9.34 -3.72 4.61
C THR A 282 -9.43 -2.34 5.27
N CYS A 283 -10.64 -1.96 5.69
CA CYS A 283 -10.94 -0.61 6.17
C CYS A 283 -11.94 -0.60 7.33
N LEU A 284 -12.13 0.57 7.96
CA LEU A 284 -13.23 0.76 8.90
C LEU A 284 -14.58 0.60 8.17
N PRO A 285 -15.63 0.12 8.87
CA PRO A 285 -16.99 0.13 8.36
C PRO A 285 -17.45 1.55 7.99
#